data_AF-A0AAW5RS27-F1
#
_entry.id   AF-A0AAW5RS27-F1
#
_cell.length_a   1.000
_cell.length_b   1.000
_cell.length_c   1.000
_cell.angle_alpha   90.00
_cell.angle_beta   90.00
_cell.angle_gamma   90.00
#
_symmetry.space_group_name_H-M   'P 1'
#
loop_
_entity.id
_entity.type
_entity.pdbx_description
1 polymer ?
#
loop_
_entity_poly.entity_id
_entity_poly.type
_entity_poly.pdbx_seq_one_letter_code
_entity_poly.pdbx_strand_id
1 'polypeptide(L)'
;MAFPGIISRLHPDSDPDSLPRQLHQGQQTRAEAFLLPAVMQSEAAPVLASLSDKCSLYLEHPTTLSLRSHDGVFLEDGSLLLGNGNRMTLSTEKGDGGLVPEQGLREMAQWLDAGHQHFICSAAIQPVARAILNIWPLDPYLARHYLLSFTPLLCEATEADYLAVFATRTAIATPQHAWAEAYMKLERKLHRAYLDH
;
A
#
# COMPACT_ATOMS: atom_id res chain seq x y z
N MET A 1 -13.66 4.66 13.07
CA MET A 1 -12.89 4.97 11.85
C MET A 1 -13.22 3.88 10.83
N ALA A 2 -13.40 4.22 9.55
CA ALA A 2 -13.62 3.22 8.49
C ALA A 2 -12.30 2.47 8.19
N PHE A 3 -12.39 1.24 7.64
CA PHE A 3 -11.19 0.53 7.19
C PHE A 3 -10.50 1.30 6.05
N PRO A 4 -9.16 1.29 6.00
CA PRO A 4 -8.43 1.99 4.95
C PRO A 4 -8.67 1.34 3.59
N GLY A 5 -8.80 2.15 2.55
CA GLY A 5 -8.93 1.67 1.17
C GLY A 5 -7.65 1.01 0.65
N ILE A 6 -6.48 1.48 1.11
CA ILE A 6 -5.18 0.92 0.79
C ILE A 6 -4.34 0.81 2.07
N ILE A 7 -3.80 -0.38 2.30
CA ILE A 7 -2.84 -0.70 3.35
C ILE A 7 -1.46 -0.81 2.71
N SER A 8 -0.53 0.03 3.14
CA SER A 8 0.81 0.17 2.53
C SER A 8 1.79 -0.78 3.22
N ARG A 9 2.13 -1.91 2.60
CA ARG A 9 3.13 -2.84 3.11
C ARG A 9 4.53 -2.22 3.04
N LEU A 10 5.21 -2.17 4.17
CA LEU A 10 6.61 -1.77 4.27
C LEU A 10 7.53 -2.87 3.73
N HIS A 11 8.70 -2.46 3.27
CA HIS A 11 9.69 -3.32 2.63
C HIS A 11 10.88 -3.53 3.56
N PRO A 12 11.30 -4.78 3.81
CA PRO A 12 12.55 -5.04 4.49
C PRO A 12 13.72 -4.61 3.61
N ASP A 13 14.70 -3.95 4.22
CA ASP A 13 15.91 -3.50 3.55
C ASP A 13 17.05 -3.48 4.57
N SER A 14 18.28 -3.67 4.12
CA SER A 14 19.47 -3.62 4.97
C SER A 14 19.96 -2.20 5.21
N ASP A 15 19.54 -1.24 4.37
CA ASP A 15 19.87 0.18 4.54
C ASP A 15 19.05 0.78 5.71
N PRO A 16 19.70 1.27 6.79
CA PRO A 16 19.01 1.85 7.95
C PRO A 16 18.19 3.11 7.60
N ASP A 17 18.53 3.82 6.52
CA ASP A 17 17.77 4.99 6.08
C ASP A 17 16.53 4.61 5.24
N SER A 18 16.40 3.33 4.86
CA SER A 18 15.30 2.86 4.02
C SER A 18 13.94 2.99 4.70
N LEU A 19 13.80 2.49 5.94
CA LEU A 19 12.53 2.54 6.67
C LEU A 19 12.05 3.98 6.93
N PRO A 20 12.89 4.91 7.44
CA PRO A 20 12.52 6.32 7.54
C PRO A 20 12.06 6.92 6.20
N ARG A 21 12.74 6.60 5.09
CA ARG A 21 12.33 7.05 3.74
C ARG A 21 10.96 6.51 3.34
N GLN A 22 10.70 5.22 3.56
CA GLN A 22 9.41 4.59 3.26
C GLN A 22 8.25 5.20 4.07
N LEU A 23 8.49 5.50 5.35
CA LEU A 23 7.48 6.14 6.21
C LEU A 23 7.23 7.58 5.81
N HIS A 24 8.29 8.36 5.60
CA HIS A 24 8.19 9.75 5.17
C HIS A 24 7.44 9.87 3.84
N GLN A 25 7.79 9.01 2.88
CA GLN A 25 7.10 8.83 1.62
C GLN A 25 5.60 8.59 1.81
N GLY A 26 5.22 7.56 2.57
CA GLY A 26 3.81 7.23 2.73
C GLY A 26 3.04 8.33 3.45
N GLN A 27 3.67 9.06 4.38
CA GLN A 27 3.06 10.25 5.00
C GLN A 27 2.81 11.37 3.97
N GLN A 28 3.78 11.65 3.08
CA GLN A 28 3.60 12.63 2.00
C GLN A 28 2.49 12.23 1.03
N THR A 29 2.33 10.93 0.75
CA THR A 29 1.32 10.38 -0.17
C THR A 29 0.02 9.98 0.53
N ARG A 30 -0.16 10.41 1.79
CA ARG A 30 -1.36 10.22 2.61
C ARG A 30 -1.77 8.74 2.78
N ALA A 31 -0.80 7.87 3.05
CA ALA A 31 -1.07 6.50 3.46
C ALA A 31 -1.99 6.47 4.69
N GLU A 32 -3.10 5.73 4.59
CA GLU A 32 -4.08 5.58 5.68
C GLU A 32 -3.62 4.56 6.72
N ALA A 33 -2.89 3.53 6.27
CA ALA A 33 -2.30 2.53 7.12
C ALA A 33 -0.99 1.99 6.52
N PHE A 34 -0.10 1.54 7.40
CA PHE A 34 1.06 0.72 7.05
C PHE A 34 0.89 -0.70 7.55
N LEU A 35 1.33 -1.67 6.75
CA LEU A 35 1.50 -3.05 7.18
C LEU A 35 3.00 -3.32 7.38
N LEU A 36 3.36 -3.72 8.59
CA LEU A 36 4.70 -4.17 8.94
C LEU A 36 4.79 -5.69 8.76
N PRO A 37 5.62 -6.18 7.82
CA PRO A 37 5.85 -7.60 7.66
C PRO A 37 6.49 -8.24 8.89
N ALA A 38 6.28 -9.54 9.04
CA ALA A 38 6.83 -10.39 10.09
C ALA A 38 8.35 -10.22 10.28
N VAL A 39 9.08 -10.12 9.18
CA VAL A 39 10.55 -9.98 9.17
C VAL A 39 11.04 -8.64 9.76
N MET A 40 10.15 -7.65 9.89
CA MET A 40 10.45 -6.34 10.45
C MET A 40 9.86 -6.16 11.86
N GLN A 41 9.51 -7.24 12.56
CA GLN A 41 8.85 -7.14 13.88
C GLN A 41 9.67 -6.35 14.92
N SER A 42 11.00 -6.35 14.83
CA SER A 42 11.88 -5.52 15.68
C SER A 42 11.60 -4.02 15.52
N GLU A 43 11.11 -3.60 14.36
CA GLU A 43 10.83 -2.22 14.01
C GLU A 43 9.43 -1.76 14.45
N ALA A 44 8.60 -2.64 15.01
CA ALA A 44 7.20 -2.31 15.31
C ALA A 44 7.06 -1.13 16.29
N ALA A 45 7.87 -1.10 17.35
CA ALA A 45 7.85 -0.02 18.34
C ALA A 45 8.31 1.34 17.76
N PRO A 46 9.47 1.45 17.09
CA PRO A 46 9.89 2.72 16.50
C PRO A 46 8.96 3.18 15.38
N VAL A 47 8.43 2.27 14.56
CA VAL A 47 7.42 2.62 13.54
C VAL A 47 6.19 3.21 14.20
N LEU A 48 5.60 2.53 15.19
CA LEU A 48 4.40 3.00 15.88
C LEU A 48 4.61 4.41 16.48
N ALA A 49 5.77 4.67 17.09
CA ALA A 49 6.09 5.96 17.67
C ALA A 49 6.27 7.09 16.63
N SER A 50 6.61 6.76 15.39
CA SER A 50 6.82 7.73 14.30
C SER A 50 5.55 8.10 13.53
N LEU A 51 4.48 7.29 13.66
CA LEU A 51 3.23 7.49 12.92
C LEU A 51 2.34 8.51 13.62
N SER A 52 1.69 9.36 12.83
CA SER A 52 0.62 10.24 13.35
C SER A 52 -0.58 9.43 13.85
N ASP A 53 -1.40 10.03 14.70
CA ASP A 53 -2.66 9.46 15.21
C ASP A 53 -3.73 9.21 14.14
N LYS A 54 -3.48 9.62 12.89
CA LYS A 54 -4.40 9.41 11.76
C LYS A 54 -4.01 8.23 10.89
N CYS A 55 -2.82 7.67 11.10
CA CYS A 55 -2.26 6.60 10.29
C CYS A 55 -2.16 5.32 11.13
N SER A 56 -2.86 4.28 10.71
CA SER A 56 -2.86 2.99 11.41
C SER A 56 -1.57 2.20 11.15
N LEU A 57 -1.13 1.45 12.16
CA LEU A 57 -0.14 0.40 12.02
C LEU A 57 -0.81 -0.96 12.11
N TYR A 58 -0.59 -1.81 11.11
CA TYR A 58 -0.97 -3.21 11.11
C TYR A 58 0.26 -4.09 11.14
N LEU A 59 0.23 -5.15 11.95
CA LEU A 59 1.34 -6.08 12.12
C LEU A 59 0.95 -7.44 11.57
N GLU A 60 1.86 -8.09 10.84
CA GLU A 60 1.65 -9.46 10.36
C GLU A 60 1.73 -10.50 11.49
N HIS A 61 2.46 -10.20 12.57
CA HIS A 61 2.60 -11.07 13.73
C HIS A 61 2.06 -10.47 15.04
N PRO A 62 1.59 -11.33 15.96
CA PRO A 62 1.23 -10.94 17.32
C PRO A 62 2.33 -10.13 18.01
N THR A 63 1.90 -9.15 18.81
CA THR A 63 2.79 -8.26 19.54
C THR A 63 2.34 -8.10 20.97
N THR A 64 3.29 -7.79 21.85
CA THR A 64 3.03 -7.33 23.22
C THR A 64 2.93 -5.80 23.30
N LEU A 65 3.17 -5.09 22.18
CA LEU A 65 3.04 -3.63 22.12
C LEU A 65 1.60 -3.20 22.38
N SER A 66 1.45 -2.11 23.13
CA SER A 66 0.15 -1.47 23.29
C SER A 66 -0.20 -0.72 22.00
N LEU A 67 -1.10 -1.30 21.22
CA LEU A 67 -1.59 -0.74 19.97
C LEU A 67 -2.72 0.26 20.21
N ARG A 68 -2.84 1.29 19.35
CA ARG A 68 -3.95 2.24 19.40
C ARG A 68 -5.24 1.57 18.92
N SER A 69 -6.39 2.17 19.21
CA SER A 69 -7.70 1.59 18.88
C SER A 69 -7.91 1.30 17.37
N HIS A 70 -7.21 2.00 16.48
CA HIS A 70 -7.29 1.83 15.04
C HIS A 70 -6.11 1.05 14.44
N ASP A 71 -5.11 0.70 15.25
CA ASP A 71 -4.03 -0.21 14.86
C ASP A 71 -4.50 -1.67 14.99
N GLY A 72 -3.75 -2.63 14.45
CA GLY A 72 -4.22 -4.01 14.39
C GLY A 72 -3.14 -5.05 14.10
N VAL A 73 -3.56 -6.31 14.17
CA VAL A 73 -2.70 -7.48 14.00
C VAL A 73 -3.42 -8.51 13.13
N PHE A 74 -2.70 -9.13 12.20
CA PHE A 74 -3.18 -10.29 11.46
C PHE A 74 -3.18 -11.54 12.36
N LEU A 75 -4.30 -12.25 12.35
CA LEU A 75 -4.48 -13.53 13.01
C LEU A 75 -4.15 -14.68 12.04
N GLU A 76 -3.86 -15.85 12.59
CA GLU A 76 -3.53 -17.06 11.81
C GLU A 76 -4.64 -17.49 10.83
N ASP A 77 -5.89 -17.11 11.11
CA ASP A 77 -7.04 -17.36 10.25
C ASP A 77 -7.19 -16.35 9.09
N GLY A 78 -6.19 -15.50 8.87
CA GLY A 78 -6.16 -14.54 7.77
C GLY A 78 -7.04 -13.31 7.99
N SER A 79 -7.44 -13.03 9.24
CA SER A 79 -8.18 -11.82 9.57
C SER A 79 -7.31 -10.77 10.25
N LEU A 80 -7.55 -9.50 9.91
CA LEU A 80 -7.00 -8.34 10.59
C LEU A 80 -7.93 -7.95 11.75
N LEU A 81 -7.43 -8.04 12.98
CA LEU A 81 -8.12 -7.60 14.19
C LEU A 81 -7.57 -6.24 14.64
N LEU A 82 -8.45 -5.25 14.76
CA LEU A 82 -8.11 -3.92 15.26
C LEU A 82 -8.24 -3.82 16.78
N GLY A 83 -7.52 -2.89 17.39
CA GLY A 83 -7.55 -2.65 18.85
C GLY A 83 -8.93 -2.28 19.40
N ASN A 84 -9.84 -1.76 18.57
CA ASN A 84 -11.23 -1.49 18.93
C ASN A 84 -12.17 -2.70 18.79
N GLY A 85 -11.66 -3.88 18.41
CA GLY A 85 -12.43 -5.10 18.20
C GLY A 85 -13.02 -5.27 16.80
N ASN A 86 -12.87 -4.29 15.89
CA ASN A 86 -13.26 -4.46 14.50
C ASN A 86 -12.38 -5.50 13.81
N ARG A 87 -12.97 -6.24 12.88
CA ARG A 87 -12.30 -7.32 12.17
C ARG A 87 -12.58 -7.25 10.67
N MET A 88 -11.56 -7.51 9.87
CA MET A 88 -11.67 -7.63 8.41
C MET A 88 -10.93 -8.88 7.95
N THR A 89 -11.54 -9.72 7.15
CA THR A 89 -10.92 -10.94 6.61
C THR A 89 -10.17 -10.63 5.33
N LEU A 90 -9.05 -11.31 5.10
CA LEU A 90 -8.44 -11.34 3.77
C LEU A 90 -9.41 -11.99 2.79
N SER A 91 -9.57 -11.36 1.63
CA SER A 91 -10.38 -11.89 0.56
C SER A 91 -9.72 -13.11 -0.05
N THR A 92 -10.53 -14.15 -0.24
CA THR A 92 -10.17 -15.34 -1.01
C THR A 92 -10.93 -15.38 -2.33
N GLU A 93 -12.06 -14.67 -2.43
CA GLU A 93 -12.93 -14.68 -3.60
C GLU A 93 -13.46 -13.27 -3.95
N LYS A 94 -13.59 -13.01 -5.25
CA LYS A 94 -14.16 -11.75 -5.75
C LYS A 94 -15.64 -11.67 -5.33
N GLY A 95 -16.01 -10.61 -4.63
CA GLY A 95 -17.34 -10.34 -4.11
C GLY A 95 -17.51 -10.63 -2.62
N ASP A 96 -16.50 -11.19 -1.94
CA ASP A 96 -16.58 -11.50 -0.50
C ASP A 96 -16.49 -10.25 0.40
N GLY A 97 -16.15 -9.08 -0.17
CA GLY A 97 -16.09 -7.79 0.52
C GLY A 97 -14.91 -7.63 1.48
N GLY A 98 -14.00 -8.59 1.53
CA GLY A 98 -12.81 -8.57 2.37
C GLY A 98 -11.67 -7.67 1.86
N LEU A 99 -10.56 -7.75 2.58
CA LEU A 99 -9.29 -7.11 2.24
C LEU A 99 -8.56 -7.89 1.15
N VAL A 100 -8.43 -7.30 -0.03
CA VAL A 100 -7.73 -7.93 -1.14
C VAL A 100 -6.23 -7.98 -0.83
N PRO A 101 -5.59 -9.17 -0.88
CA PRO A 101 -4.16 -9.30 -0.62
C PRO A 101 -3.32 -8.75 -1.79
N GLU A 102 -2.02 -8.53 -1.58
CA GLU A 102 -1.13 -7.85 -2.55
C GLU A 102 -1.15 -8.48 -3.95
N GLN A 103 -1.21 -9.81 -4.03
CA GLN A 103 -1.32 -10.54 -5.31
C GLN A 103 -2.58 -10.18 -6.11
N GLY A 104 -3.66 -9.78 -5.43
CA GLY A 104 -4.92 -9.40 -6.05
C GLY A 104 -4.83 -8.09 -6.84
N LEU A 105 -3.81 -7.25 -6.60
CA LEU A 105 -3.61 -6.02 -7.38
C LEU A 105 -3.40 -6.27 -8.87
N ARG A 106 -2.85 -7.43 -9.26
CA ARG A 106 -2.69 -7.80 -10.68
C ARG A 106 -4.03 -7.87 -11.40
N GLU A 107 -5.10 -8.16 -10.66
CA GLU A 107 -6.47 -8.25 -11.13
C GLU A 107 -7.36 -7.14 -10.56
N MET A 108 -6.78 -6.00 -10.16
CA MET A 108 -7.47 -4.94 -9.40
C MET A 108 -8.82 -4.54 -10.03
N ALA A 109 -8.91 -4.42 -11.36
CA ALA A 109 -10.17 -4.13 -12.05
C ALA A 109 -11.28 -5.14 -11.72
N GLN A 110 -10.96 -6.44 -11.71
CA GLN A 110 -11.92 -7.50 -11.44
C GLN A 110 -12.37 -7.50 -9.97
N TRP A 111 -11.46 -7.18 -9.06
CA TRP A 111 -11.79 -7.02 -7.63
C TRP A 111 -12.68 -5.79 -7.40
N LEU A 112 -12.36 -4.67 -8.04
CA LEU A 112 -13.17 -3.46 -7.98
C LEU A 112 -14.57 -3.66 -8.62
N ASP A 113 -14.66 -4.40 -9.73
CA ASP A 113 -15.94 -4.80 -10.35
C ASP A 113 -16.80 -5.64 -9.40
N ALA A 114 -16.16 -6.48 -8.59
CA ALA A 114 -16.84 -7.29 -7.58
C ALA A 114 -17.12 -6.51 -6.28
N GLY A 115 -16.87 -5.19 -6.25
CA GLY A 115 -17.24 -4.31 -5.14
C GLY A 115 -16.19 -4.17 -4.04
N HIS A 116 -14.97 -4.70 -4.21
CA HIS A 116 -13.92 -4.53 -3.20
C HIS A 116 -13.39 -3.10 -3.19
N GLN A 117 -13.10 -2.60 -1.99
CA GLN A 117 -12.60 -1.24 -1.77
C GLN A 117 -11.31 -1.19 -0.93
N HIS A 118 -10.88 -2.34 -0.40
CA HIS A 118 -9.77 -2.45 0.53
C HIS A 118 -8.69 -3.36 -0.08
N PHE A 119 -7.48 -2.83 -0.23
CA PHE A 119 -6.36 -3.58 -0.82
C PHE A 119 -5.10 -3.44 0.04
N ILE A 120 -4.33 -4.50 0.13
CA ILE A 120 -2.91 -4.44 0.52
C ILE A 120 -2.10 -4.13 -0.73
N CYS A 121 -1.16 -3.20 -0.63
CA CYS A 121 -0.17 -2.99 -1.67
C CYS A 121 1.19 -2.65 -1.09
N SER A 122 2.25 -2.91 -1.84
CA SER A 122 3.57 -2.34 -1.59
C SER A 122 3.49 -0.82 -1.36
N ALA A 123 4.16 -0.32 -0.32
CA ALA A 123 4.20 1.10 0.00
C ALA A 123 4.84 1.91 -1.13
N ALA A 124 5.69 1.29 -1.96
CA ALA A 124 6.32 1.93 -3.10
C ALA A 124 5.28 2.39 -4.14
N ILE A 125 4.28 1.55 -4.39
CA ILE A 125 3.28 1.72 -5.44
C ILE A 125 1.94 2.28 -4.95
N GLN A 126 1.80 2.49 -3.64
CA GLN A 126 0.59 2.99 -3.01
C GLN A 126 -0.01 4.23 -3.70
N PRO A 127 0.77 5.23 -4.17
CA PRO A 127 0.20 6.42 -4.81
C PRO A 127 -0.61 6.11 -6.06
N VAL A 128 -0.12 5.21 -6.93
CA VAL A 128 -0.81 4.81 -8.16
C VAL A 128 -2.03 3.95 -7.83
N ALA A 129 -1.88 2.97 -6.93
CA ALA A 129 -3.01 2.12 -6.51
C ALA A 129 -4.14 2.95 -5.89
N ARG A 130 -3.81 3.93 -5.03
CA ARG A 130 -4.77 4.86 -4.44
C ARG A 130 -5.44 5.74 -5.49
N ALA A 131 -4.67 6.29 -6.43
CA ALA A 131 -5.25 7.12 -7.49
C ALA A 131 -6.28 6.32 -8.31
N ILE A 132 -5.96 5.08 -8.67
CA ILE A 132 -6.90 4.19 -9.37
C ILE A 132 -8.14 3.92 -8.53
N LEU A 133 -7.99 3.62 -7.23
CA LEU A 133 -9.11 3.40 -6.32
C LEU A 133 -10.02 4.64 -6.20
N ASN A 134 -9.45 5.84 -6.19
CA ASN A 134 -10.20 7.10 -6.13
C ASN A 134 -10.91 7.43 -7.46
N ILE A 135 -10.29 7.09 -8.60
CA ILE A 135 -10.87 7.31 -9.92
C ILE A 135 -12.00 6.31 -10.18
N TRP A 136 -11.87 5.05 -9.74
CA TRP A 136 -12.81 3.97 -10.03
C TRP A 136 -14.30 4.32 -9.84
N PRO A 137 -14.75 4.88 -8.69
CA PRO A 137 -16.16 5.23 -8.51
C PRO A 137 -16.64 6.39 -9.39
N LEU A 138 -15.72 7.19 -9.94
CA LEU A 138 -16.03 8.36 -10.77
C LEU A 138 -16.00 8.03 -12.27
N ASP A 139 -14.95 7.31 -12.70
CA ASP A 139 -14.73 6.90 -14.09
C ASP A 139 -14.01 5.53 -14.15
N PRO A 140 -14.77 4.42 -14.13
CA PRO A 140 -14.19 3.08 -14.25
C PRO A 140 -13.44 2.86 -15.57
N TYR A 141 -13.84 3.53 -16.66
CA TYR A 141 -13.18 3.37 -17.96
C TYR A 141 -11.77 3.94 -17.93
N LEU A 142 -11.61 5.11 -17.33
CA LEU A 142 -10.29 5.72 -17.18
C LEU A 142 -9.43 4.97 -16.16
N ALA A 143 -10.00 4.52 -15.04
CA ALA A 143 -9.27 3.68 -14.09
C ALA A 143 -8.72 2.41 -14.79
N ARG A 144 -9.52 1.76 -15.64
CA ARG A 144 -9.07 0.64 -16.48
C ARG A 144 -7.96 1.04 -17.46
N HIS A 145 -8.05 2.23 -18.07
CA HIS A 145 -7.00 2.71 -18.96
C HIS A 145 -5.65 2.81 -18.24
N TYR A 146 -5.61 3.33 -17.01
CA TYR A 146 -4.38 3.35 -16.22
C TYR A 146 -3.94 1.94 -15.79
N LEU A 147 -4.88 1.04 -15.47
CA LEU A 147 -4.57 -0.36 -15.17
C LEU A 147 -3.91 -1.09 -16.35
N LEU A 148 -4.21 -0.75 -17.60
CA LEU A 148 -3.50 -1.32 -18.76
C LEU A 148 -1.98 -1.04 -18.73
N SER A 149 -1.56 0.08 -18.13
CA SER A 149 -0.13 0.39 -17.92
C SER A 149 0.39 -0.15 -16.59
N PHE A 150 -0.45 -0.22 -15.56
CA PHE A 150 -0.04 -0.61 -14.21
C PHE A 150 0.08 -2.13 -14.03
N THR A 151 -0.88 -2.91 -14.55
CA THR A 151 -0.90 -4.38 -14.40
C THR A 151 0.37 -5.05 -14.92
N PRO A 152 0.93 -4.70 -16.10
CA PRO A 152 2.20 -5.26 -16.54
C PRO A 152 3.35 -5.01 -15.56
N LEU A 153 3.43 -3.79 -15.01
CA LEU A 153 4.44 -3.44 -14.00
C LEU A 153 4.28 -4.32 -12.75
N LEU A 154 3.05 -4.56 -12.28
CA LEU A 154 2.75 -5.42 -11.13
C LEU A 154 3.07 -6.91 -11.37
N CYS A 155 2.99 -7.37 -12.62
CA CYS A 155 3.32 -8.74 -12.99
C CYS A 155 4.84 -8.97 -13.02
N GLU A 156 5.61 -7.95 -13.38
CA GLU A 156 7.07 -8.03 -13.53
C GLU A 156 7.83 -7.56 -12.28
N ALA A 157 7.16 -6.91 -11.33
CA ALA A 157 7.80 -6.30 -10.17
C ALA A 157 8.51 -7.32 -9.26
N THR A 158 9.73 -6.95 -8.87
CA THR A 158 10.50 -7.58 -7.80
C THR A 158 10.58 -6.67 -6.58
N GLU A 159 11.06 -7.19 -5.46
CA GLU A 159 11.28 -6.35 -4.26
C GLU A 159 12.33 -5.25 -4.52
N ALA A 160 13.34 -5.53 -5.34
CA ALA A 160 14.36 -4.54 -5.73
C ALA A 160 13.76 -3.37 -6.54
N ASP A 161 12.76 -3.65 -7.38
CA ASP A 161 12.04 -2.62 -8.12
C ASP A 161 11.29 -1.66 -7.20
N TYR A 162 10.63 -2.18 -6.16
CA TYR A 162 9.94 -1.38 -5.17
C TYR A 162 10.92 -0.53 -4.35
N LEU A 163 12.05 -1.10 -3.93
CA LEU A 163 13.10 -0.35 -3.23
C LEU A 163 13.66 0.78 -4.11
N ALA A 164 13.87 0.52 -5.40
CA ALA A 164 14.34 1.51 -6.36
C ALA A 164 13.37 2.69 -6.54
N VAL A 165 12.06 2.52 -6.36
CA VAL A 165 11.08 3.62 -6.39
C VAL A 165 11.32 4.61 -5.24
N PHE A 166 11.57 4.13 -4.02
CA PHE A 166 11.84 5.02 -2.88
C PHE A 166 13.12 5.84 -3.13
N ALA A 167 14.19 5.19 -3.60
CA ALA A 167 15.43 5.88 -3.95
C ALA A 167 15.21 6.92 -5.05
N THR A 168 14.49 6.55 -6.11
CA THR A 168 14.17 7.42 -7.24
C THR A 168 13.47 8.71 -6.83
N ARG A 169 12.53 8.65 -5.87
CA ARG A 169 11.79 9.84 -5.43
C ARG A 169 12.64 10.82 -4.63
N THR A 170 13.74 10.35 -4.03
CA THR A 170 14.71 11.20 -3.31
C THR A 170 15.81 11.78 -4.21
N ALA A 171 16.07 11.15 -5.36
CA ALA A 171 17.14 11.55 -6.26
C ALA A 171 16.72 12.75 -7.13
N ILE A 172 17.55 13.80 -7.14
CA ILE A 172 17.42 14.96 -8.06
C ILE A 172 17.88 14.60 -9.49
N ALA A 173 18.54 13.44 -9.67
CA ALA A 173 19.04 12.94 -10.96
C ALA A 173 18.57 11.50 -11.26
N THR A 174 18.55 11.18 -12.56
CA THR A 174 17.81 10.11 -13.26
C THR A 174 17.90 8.70 -12.64
N PRO A 175 16.80 7.93 -12.57
CA PRO A 175 16.84 6.56 -12.07
C PRO A 175 17.57 5.64 -13.05
N GLN A 176 18.46 4.77 -12.55
CA GLN A 176 19.07 3.73 -13.39
C GLN A 176 18.19 2.47 -13.50
N HIS A 177 17.00 2.48 -12.89
CA HIS A 177 16.10 1.32 -12.85
C HIS A 177 14.91 1.50 -13.79
N ALA A 178 14.92 0.81 -14.94
CA ALA A 178 13.91 0.95 -15.99
C ALA A 178 12.47 0.75 -15.50
N TRP A 179 12.26 -0.21 -14.60
CA TRP A 179 10.94 -0.45 -13.99
C TRP A 179 10.48 0.76 -13.14
N ALA A 180 11.35 1.28 -12.26
CA ALA A 180 11.02 2.41 -11.42
C ALA A 180 10.76 3.67 -12.25
N GLU A 181 11.50 3.88 -13.35
CA GLU A 181 11.21 4.98 -14.29
C GLU A 181 9.83 4.85 -14.93
N ALA A 182 9.47 3.65 -15.38
CA ALA A 182 8.17 3.38 -16.00
C ALA A 182 7.03 3.61 -15.00
N TYR A 183 7.19 3.12 -13.77
CA TYR A 183 6.26 3.37 -12.66
C TYR A 183 6.15 4.88 -12.35
N MET A 184 7.26 5.59 -12.19
CA MET A 184 7.25 7.03 -11.88
C MET A 184 6.64 7.86 -13.03
N LYS A 185 6.78 7.42 -14.28
CA LYS A 185 6.10 8.04 -15.43
C LYS A 185 4.59 7.86 -15.33
N LEU A 186 4.11 6.68 -14.93
CA LEU A 186 2.69 6.43 -14.70
C LEU A 186 2.16 7.27 -13.52
N GLU A 187 2.89 7.31 -12.40
CA GLU A 187 2.53 8.13 -11.24
C GLU A 187 2.40 9.61 -11.60
N ARG A 188 3.37 10.18 -12.33
CA ARG A 188 3.29 11.58 -12.79
C ARG A 188 2.11 11.85 -13.73
N LYS A 189 1.75 10.89 -14.59
CA LYS A 189 0.57 11.02 -15.47
C LYS A 189 -0.72 11.05 -14.65
N LEU A 190 -0.83 10.23 -13.62
CA LEU A 190 -1.98 10.21 -12.71
C LEU A 190 -2.05 11.49 -11.86
N HIS A 191 -0.91 11.93 -11.32
CA HIS A 191 -0.84 13.14 -10.50
C HIS A 191 -1.31 14.38 -11.27
N ARG A 192 -0.81 14.60 -12.49
CA ARG A 192 -1.22 15.73 -13.35
C ARG A 192 -2.69 15.70 -13.76
N ALA A 193 -3.30 14.52 -13.82
CA ALA A 193 -4.67 14.37 -14.27
C ALA A 193 -5.69 14.55 -13.14
N TYR A 194 -5.30 14.34 -11.87
CA TYR A 194 -6.26 14.20 -10.76
C TYR A 194 -5.89 14.86 -9.43
N LEU A 195 -4.64 15.29 -9.22
CA LEU A 195 -4.21 15.90 -7.97
C LEU A 195 -4.02 17.43 -8.04
N ASP A 196 -4.20 18.02 -9.24
CA ASP A 196 -4.27 19.48 -9.46
C ASP A 196 -5.71 20.06 -9.32
N HIS A 197 -6.65 19.27 -8.77
CA HIS A 197 -8.05 19.67 -8.54
C HIS A 197 -8.47 19.54 -7.07
#